data_AF-A0A1C3HMV0-F1
#
_entry.id   AF-A0A1C3HMV0-F1
#
_cell.length_a   1.000
_cell.length_b   1.000
_cell.length_c   1.000
_cell.angle_alpha   90.00
_cell.angle_beta   90.00
_cell.angle_gamma   90.00
#
_symmetry.space_group_name_H-M   'P 1'
#
loop_
_entity.id
_entity.type
_entity.pdbx_description
1 polymer ?
#
loop_
_entity_poly.entity_id
_entity_poly.type
_entity_poly.pdbx_seq_one_letter_code
_entity_poly.pdbx_strand_id
1 'polypeptide(L)' 'MGYHVHDSLHTRHVACAFKMALAGRCTALPLVHHSDRGIQYCSQEYQALHQQYGVICSMTDGYDCYQNALAERINGILKT' A
#
# COMPACT_ATOMS: atom_id res chain seq x y z
N MET A 1 7.98 4.35 -7.32
CA MET A 1 8.14 4.16 -5.85
C MET A 1 7.84 5.47 -5.16
N GLY A 2 7.27 5.45 -3.95
CA GLY A 2 6.87 6.64 -3.20
C GLY A 2 7.10 6.47 -1.70
N TYR A 3 7.38 7.56 -0.99
CA TYR A 3 7.61 7.56 0.46
C TYR A 3 7.12 8.88 1.08
N HIS A 4 6.78 8.86 2.36
CA HIS A 4 6.37 10.04 3.10
C HIS A 4 6.61 9.82 4.61
N VAL A 5 7.45 10.63 5.23
CA VAL A 5 7.79 10.52 6.66
C VAL A 5 6.95 11.52 7.45
N HIS A 6 6.37 11.07 8.56
CA HIS A 6 5.59 11.91 9.45
C HIS A 6 5.58 11.30 10.86
N ASP A 7 5.39 12.14 11.88
CA ASP A 7 5.35 11.73 13.29
C ASP A 7 4.09 10.92 13.67
N SER A 8 3.19 10.67 12.72
CA SER A 8 1.94 9.94 12.97
C SER A 8 1.63 8.94 11.87
N LEU A 9 0.93 7.89 12.27
CA LEU A 9 0.50 6.79 11.41
C LEU A 9 -0.86 7.05 10.74
N HIS A 10 -1.28 8.31 10.59
CA HIS A 10 -2.57 8.63 9.97
C HIS A 10 -2.60 8.26 8.48
N THR A 11 -3.76 7.78 8.01
CA THR A 11 -4.03 7.41 6.62
C THR A 11 -3.52 8.41 5.60
N ARG A 12 -3.74 9.72 5.86
CA ARG A 12 -3.33 10.80 4.95
C ARG A 12 -1.86 10.73 4.53
N HIS A 13 -0.98 10.26 5.42
CA HIS A 13 0.46 10.15 5.14
C HIS A 13 0.78 8.97 4.24
N VAL A 14 0.08 7.85 4.42
CA VAL A 14 0.13 6.70 3.50
C VAL A 14 -0.39 7.11 2.12
N ALA A 15 -1.48 7.89 2.07
CA ALA A 15 -2.01 8.42 0.82
C ALA A 15 -1.02 9.35 0.09
N CYS A 16 -0.24 10.16 0.80
CA CYS A 16 0.83 10.96 0.20
C CYS A 16 1.90 10.10 -0.46
N ALA A 17 2.39 9.07 0.23
CA ALA A 17 3.38 8.14 -0.32
C ALA A 17 2.83 7.39 -1.54
N PHE A 18 1.57 6.96 -1.50
CA PHE A 18 0.90 6.30 -2.62
C PHE A 18 0.76 7.20 -3.85
N LYS A 19 0.31 8.45 -3.67
CA LYS A 19 0.22 9.45 -4.75
C LYS A 19 1.58 9.72 -5.39
N MET A 20 2.63 9.83 -4.59
CA MET A 20 4.00 9.98 -5.10
C MET A 20 4.42 8.75 -5.93
N ALA A 21 4.11 7.54 -5.46
CA ALA A 21 4.42 6.32 -6.20
C ALA A 21 3.71 6.25 -7.55
N LEU A 22 2.45 6.69 -7.61
CA LEU A 22 1.67 6.77 -8.85
C LEU A 22 2.19 7.84 -9.81
N ALA A 23 2.61 9.00 -9.29
CA ALA A 23 3.18 10.07 -10.13
C ALA A 23 4.50 9.63 -10.80
N GLY A 24 5.30 8.80 -10.13
CA GLY A 24 6.53 8.22 -10.69
C GLY A 24 6.33 6.96 -11.53
N ARG A 25 5.10 6.61 -11.89
CA ARG A 25 4.79 5.41 -12.69
C ARG A 25 5.14 5.64 -14.16
N CYS A 26 5.87 4.68 -14.75
CA CYS A 26 6.25 4.73 -16.18
C CYS A 26 5.45 3.75 -17.08
N THR A 27 4.55 2.95 -16.51
CA THR A 27 3.77 1.93 -17.24
C THR A 27 2.29 2.28 -17.28
N ALA A 28 1.55 1.75 -18.26
CA ALA A 28 0.09 1.88 -18.34
C ALA A 28 -0.67 0.60 -17.94
N LEU A 29 0.04 -0.46 -17.54
CA LEU A 29 -0.55 -1.76 -17.17
C LEU A 29 -1.41 -1.67 -15.90
N PRO A 30 -2.47 -2.49 -15.76
CA PRO A 30 -3.27 -2.55 -14.54
C PRO A 30 -2.39 -2.71 -13.29
N LEU A 31 -2.74 -1.99 -12.22
CA LEU A 31 -1.98 -1.99 -10.98
C LEU A 31 -2.71 -2.76 -9.89
N VAL A 32 -1.94 -3.53 -9.13
CA VAL A 32 -2.35 -4.11 -7.85
C VAL A 32 -1.50 -3.48 -6.76
N HIS A 33 -2.14 -2.89 -5.75
CA HIS A 33 -1.50 -2.49 -4.51
C HIS A 33 -1.76 -3.57 -3.49
N HIS A 34 -0.69 -4.23 -3.03
CA HIS A 34 -0.78 -5.23 -1.98
C HIS A 34 -0.48 -4.59 -0.63
N SER A 35 -1.38 -4.77 0.34
CA SER A 35 -1.20 -4.28 1.71
C SER A 35 -1.68 -5.32 2.73
N ASP A 36 -1.33 -5.12 4.00
CA ASP A 36 -1.99 -5.82 5.10
C ASP A 36 -3.38 -5.18 5.39
N ARG A 37 -4.03 -5.65 6.46
CA ARG A 37 -5.30 -5.09 6.97
C ARG A 37 -5.12 -4.04 8.05
N GLY A 38 -4.00 -3.33 8.08
CA GLY A 38 -3.76 -2.21 8.97
C GLY A 38 -4.86 -1.14 8.84
N ILE A 39 -5.15 -0.43 9.93
CA ILE A 39 -6.26 0.53 10.00
C ILE A 39 -6.14 1.64 8.95
N GLN A 40 -4.92 2.03 8.58
CA GLN A 40 -4.67 3.02 7.53
C GLN A 40 -5.15 2.52 6.17
N TYR A 41 -4.82 1.27 5.83
CA TYR A 41 -5.15 0.68 4.54
C TYR A 41 -6.62 0.30 4.44
N CYS A 42 -7.23 -0.10 5.55
CA CYS A 42 -8.67 -0.40 5.61
C CYS A 42 -9.55 0.86 5.58
N SER A 43 -8.98 2.06 5.74
CA SER A 43 -9.77 3.29 5.81
C SER A 43 -10.48 3.62 4.50
N GLN A 44 -11.68 4.20 4.61
CA GLN A 44 -12.50 4.57 3.46
C GLN A 44 -11.78 5.57 2.53
N GLU A 45 -11.07 6.55 3.11
CA GLU A 45 -10.28 7.53 2.35
C GLU A 45 -9.24 6.84 1.46
N TYR A 46 -8.52 5.84 1.99
CA TYR A 46 -7.48 5.14 1.25
C TYR A 46 -8.05 4.21 0.19
N GLN A 47 -9.15 3.51 0.48
CA GLN A 47 -9.82 2.64 -0.49
C GLN A 47 -10.47 3.44 -1.62
N ALA A 48 -11.05 4.61 -1.33
CA ALA A 48 -11.56 5.53 -2.34
C ALA A 48 -10.45 6.03 -3.28
N LEU A 49 -9.24 6.25 -2.75
CA LEU A 49 -8.09 6.62 -3.56
C LEU A 49 -7.71 5.52 -4.57
N HIS A 50 -7.76 4.25 -4.17
CA HIS A 50 -7.52 3.12 -5.07
C HIS A 50 -8.52 3.11 -6.23
N GLN A 51 -9.79 3.28 -5.93
CA GLN A 51 -10.86 3.36 -6.92
C GLN A 51 -10.65 4.54 -7.88
N GLN A 52 -10.30 5.72 -7.36
CA GLN A 52 -10.07 6.92 -8.15
C GLN A 52 -8.97 6.75 -9.20
N TYR A 53 -7.89 6.02 -8.84
CA TYR A 53 -6.74 5.81 -9.73
C TYR A 53 -6.80 4.46 -10.49
N GLY A 54 -7.90 3.72 -10.38
CA GLY A 54 -8.06 2.42 -11.05
C GLY A 54 -7.07 1.36 -10.58
N VAL A 55 -6.67 1.41 -9.31
CA VAL A 55 -5.74 0.46 -8.69
C VAL A 55 -6.53 -0.57 -7.90
N ILE A 56 -6.24 -1.85 -8.09
CA ILE A 56 -6.87 -2.93 -7.33
C ILE A 56 -6.14 -3.03 -5.99
N CYS A 57 -6.84 -2.81 -4.89
CA CYS A 57 -6.29 -3.04 -3.55
C CYS A 57 -6.47 -4.52 -3.18
N SER A 58 -5.37 -5.23 -2.98
CA SER A 58 -5.32 -6.63 -2.53
C SER A 58 -4.81 -6.65 -1.11
N MET A 59 -5.71 -6.92 -0.16
CA MET A 59 -5.34 -7.01 1.25
C MET A 59 -5.14 -8.46 1.68
N THR A 60 -4.21 -8.71 2.60
CA THR A 60 -4.07 -10.04 3.23
C THR A 60 -5.37 -10.46 3.92
N ASP A 61 -5.60 -11.77 4.04
CA ASP A 61 -6.73 -12.27 4.83
C ASP A 61 -6.47 -12.03 6.34
N GLY A 62 -7.51 -11.68 7.08
CA GLY A 62 -7.40 -11.25 8.48
C GLY A 62 -6.93 -12.35 9.45
N TYR A 63 -6.92 -13.60 8.99
CA TYR A 63 -6.63 -14.78 9.81
C TYR A 63 -5.38 -15.57 9.35
N ASP A 64 -4.71 -15.15 8.27
CA ASP A 64 -3.53 -15.83 7.75
C ASP A 64 -2.25 -15.02 7.99
N CYS A 65 -1.59 -15.31 9.12
CA CYS A 65 -0.30 -14.71 9.47
C CYS A 65 0.83 -15.09 8.50
N TYR A 66 0.67 -16.15 7.71
CA TYR A 66 1.67 -16.59 6.74
C TYR A 66 1.80 -15.63 5.56
N GLN A 67 0.69 -15.04 5.08
CA GLN A 67 0.72 -14.03 4.02
C GLN A 67 1.56 -12.82 4.44
N ASN A 68 1.34 -12.35 5.68
CA ASN A 68 2.10 -11.22 6.20
C ASN A 68 3.57 -11.58 6.41
N ALA A 69 3.87 -12.78 6.91
CA ALA A 69 5.24 -13.25 7.07
C ALA A 69 5.99 -13.35 5.73
N LEU A 70 5.32 -13.80 4.65
CA LEU A 70 5.90 -13.85 3.31
C LEU A 70 6.17 -12.45 2.77
N ALA A 71 5.23 -11.52 2.93
CA ALA A 71 5.40 -10.12 2.52
C ALA A 71 6.58 -9.47 3.26
N GLU A 72 6.68 -9.68 4.58
CA GLU A 72 7.81 -9.16 5.38
C GLU A 72 9.14 -9.79 4.98
N ARG A 73 9.17 -11.08 4.61
CA ARG A 73 10.39 -11.73 4.11
C ARG A 73 10.88 -11.08 2.81
N ILE A 74 9.98 -10.81 1.87
CA ILE A 74 10.32 -10.12 0.61
C ILE A 74 10.84 -8.71 0.92
N ASN A 75 10.15 -7.98 1.82
CA ASN A 75 10.60 -6.66 2.26
C ASN A 75 11.99 -6.72 2.90
N GLY A 76 12.30 -7.76 3.66
CA GLY A 76 13.62 -8.00 4.24
C GLY A 76 14.71 -8.12 3.18
N ILE A 77 14.46 -8.87 2.11
CA ILE A 77 15.40 -9.02 0.98
C ILE A 77 15.65 -7.68 0.28
N LEU A 78 14.61 -6.85 0.11
CA LEU A 78 14.75 -5.53 -0.54
C LEU A 78 15.46 -4.49 0.33
N LYS A 79 15.49 -4.71 1.65
CA LYS A 79 16.14 -3.80 2.62
C LYS A 79 17.63 -4.12 2.82
N THR A 80 18.10 -5.28 2.37
CA THR A 80 19.52 -5.71 2.36
C THR A 80 20.17 -5.46 1.02
#